data_AF-X5FQV0-F1
#
_entry.id   AF-X5FQV0-F1
#
_cell.length_a   1.000
_cell.length_b   1.000
_cell.length_c   1.000
_cell.angle_alpha   90.00
_cell.angle_beta   90.00
_cell.angle_gamma   90.00
#
_symmetry.space_group_name_H-M   'P 1'
#
loop_
_entity.id
_entity.type
_entity.pdbx_description
1 polymer ?
#
loop_
_entity_poly.entity_id
_entity_poly.type
_entity_poly.pdbx_seq_one_letter_code
_entity_poly.pdbx_strand_id
1 'polypeptide(L)'
;MVSFNIITVAFCSILFTYTLASPQEKTAATEQQNVRHLLFDDMKLFYDVMRSFGESKVKSILEKNFEAVEMEPTSAPQTLDAMKAVKQLIKTNAPFKTSDFDTLNLDYLSGQTTKEQFQLLIDAINGMKENIVKVNEYLTEEGDHSLTGDELLKFIYKELVYDDVKEFDKEKLEKLYKTFLQDSKELTTLHSNFSAFNEKKTAKTGYEFVEPVQVPDVVDPQPSATGNLNGQQGSPNPAGSSFTFGGLTVATLCYFVLSAF
;
A
#
# COMPACT_ATOMS: atom_id res chain seq x y z
N MET A 1 -24.73 43.34 -19.05
CA MET A 1 -23.98 42.87 -17.87
C MET A 1 -23.96 41.36 -17.93
N VAL A 2 -22.90 40.80 -18.49
CA VAL A 2 -22.70 39.35 -18.59
C VAL A 2 -21.62 39.01 -17.58
N SER A 3 -22.03 38.31 -16.52
CA SER A 3 -21.15 37.84 -15.46
C SER A 3 -20.31 36.70 -16.00
N PHE A 4 -19.04 36.96 -16.30
CA PHE A 4 -18.07 35.91 -16.59
C PHE A 4 -17.76 35.15 -15.30
N ASN A 5 -18.14 33.86 -15.26
CA ASN A 5 -17.85 32.97 -14.16
C ASN A 5 -16.33 32.79 -14.01
N ILE A 6 -15.83 33.11 -12.83
CA ILE A 6 -14.41 33.19 -12.45
C ILE A 6 -13.70 31.81 -12.37
N ILE A 7 -14.39 30.71 -12.70
CA ILE A 7 -13.86 29.35 -12.48
C ILE A 7 -13.01 28.83 -13.66
N THR A 8 -13.17 29.37 -14.88
CA THR A 8 -12.43 28.88 -16.06
C THR A 8 -10.97 29.36 -16.14
N VAL A 9 -10.56 30.36 -15.35
CA VAL A 9 -9.23 30.97 -15.48
C VAL A 9 -8.21 30.47 -14.45
N ALA A 10 -8.65 29.82 -13.36
CA ALA A 10 -7.73 29.43 -12.29
C ALA A 10 -6.95 28.13 -12.56
N PHE A 11 -7.41 27.25 -13.46
CA PHE A 11 -6.73 25.99 -13.79
C PHE A 11 -5.90 26.03 -15.08
N CYS A 12 -6.06 27.04 -15.94
CA CYS A 12 -5.45 27.07 -17.28
C CYS A 12 -4.10 27.81 -17.39
N SER A 13 -3.58 28.44 -16.34
CA SER A 13 -2.46 29.40 -16.49
C SER A 13 -1.07 28.95 -16.02
N ILE A 14 -0.82 27.68 -15.68
CA ILE A 14 0.53 27.25 -15.21
C ILE A 14 1.06 25.95 -15.85
N LEU A 15 0.61 25.57 -17.04
CA LEU A 15 1.17 24.40 -17.74
C LEU A 15 1.92 24.84 -19.00
N PHE A 16 3.16 25.32 -18.81
CA PHE A 16 4.12 25.46 -19.90
C PHE A 16 5.27 24.46 -19.73
N THR A 17 5.49 23.71 -20.82
CA THR A 17 6.71 23.02 -21.27
C THR A 17 7.22 21.84 -20.45
N TYR A 18 6.71 20.64 -20.78
CA TYR A 18 7.58 19.48 -21.00
C TYR A 18 7.28 18.90 -22.38
N THR A 19 8.21 19.12 -23.32
CA THR A 19 8.25 18.36 -24.57
C THR A 19 8.78 16.96 -24.27
N LEU A 20 7.92 15.95 -24.37
CA LEU A 20 8.35 14.56 -24.56
C LEU A 20 7.94 14.09 -25.95
N ALA A 21 8.87 13.36 -26.57
CA ALA A 21 8.93 13.07 -27.98
C ALA A 21 7.85 12.08 -28.48
N SER A 22 7.67 12.13 -29.80
CA SER A 22 6.73 11.43 -30.70
C SER A 22 6.37 9.95 -30.37
N PRO A 23 5.15 9.47 -30.76
CA PRO A 23 4.70 8.11 -30.52
C PRO A 23 5.35 7.09 -31.47
N GLN A 24 5.72 5.91 -30.96
CA GLN A 24 6.00 4.74 -31.78
C GLN A 24 4.75 3.87 -31.99
N GLU A 25 4.75 3.24 -33.15
CA GLU A 25 3.67 2.53 -33.83
C GLU A 25 3.05 1.35 -33.04
N LYS A 26 1.73 1.25 -33.23
CA LYS A 26 0.80 0.30 -32.64
C LYS A 26 1.05 -1.12 -33.18
N THR A 27 1.48 -2.03 -32.30
CA THR A 27 1.43 -3.48 -32.59
C THR A 27 0.34 -4.10 -31.73
N ALA A 28 -0.57 -4.84 -32.37
CA ALA A 28 -1.77 -5.40 -31.77
C ALA A 28 -1.45 -6.36 -30.61
N ALA A 29 -1.86 -5.97 -29.39
CA ALA A 29 -1.83 -6.83 -28.22
C ALA A 29 -3.23 -7.42 -27.99
N THR A 30 -3.26 -8.73 -27.84
CA THR A 30 -4.36 -9.58 -27.37
C THR A 30 -5.16 -8.89 -26.26
N GLU A 31 -6.50 -8.97 -26.35
CA GLU A 31 -7.44 -8.47 -25.33
C GLU A 31 -7.20 -9.16 -23.98
N GLN A 32 -6.22 -8.67 -23.24
CA GLN A 32 -6.16 -8.79 -21.80
C GLN A 32 -7.29 -7.90 -21.31
N GLN A 33 -8.36 -8.50 -20.80
CA GLN A 33 -9.48 -7.78 -20.21
C GLN A 33 -8.91 -6.83 -19.16
N ASN A 34 -8.82 -5.55 -19.53
CA ASN A 34 -8.26 -4.48 -18.72
C ASN A 34 -9.25 -4.28 -17.57
N VAL A 35 -9.11 -5.04 -16.49
CA VAL A 35 -9.81 -4.77 -15.24
C VAL A 35 -9.24 -3.45 -14.77
N ARG A 36 -9.89 -2.37 -15.18
CA ARG A 36 -9.49 -1.01 -14.84
C ARG A 36 -9.70 -0.89 -13.33
N HIS A 37 -8.63 -1.02 -12.55
CA HIS A 37 -8.66 -0.78 -11.12
C HIS A 37 -9.00 0.70 -10.89
N LEU A 38 -9.94 0.98 -10.00
CA LEU A 38 -10.18 2.35 -9.56
C LEU A 38 -9.02 2.79 -8.66
N LEU A 39 -8.81 4.10 -8.52
CA LEU A 39 -7.80 4.63 -7.59
C LEU A 39 -7.99 4.10 -6.17
N PHE A 40 -9.26 3.93 -5.75
CA PHE A 40 -9.61 3.28 -4.49
C PHE A 40 -9.04 1.86 -4.38
N ASP A 41 -9.21 1.04 -5.42
CA ASP A 41 -8.77 -0.37 -5.41
C ASP A 41 -7.26 -0.46 -5.26
N ASP A 42 -6.53 0.38 -6.01
CA ASP A 42 -5.07 0.44 -5.96
C ASP A 42 -4.59 0.94 -4.59
N MET A 43 -5.20 2.01 -4.06
CA MET A 43 -4.88 2.51 -2.72
C MET A 43 -5.17 1.46 -1.66
N LYS A 44 -6.30 0.75 -1.74
CA LYS A 44 -6.66 -0.31 -0.79
C LYS A 44 -5.69 -1.47 -0.86
N LEU A 45 -5.35 -1.94 -2.06
CA LEU A 45 -4.38 -3.02 -2.26
C LEU A 45 -3.00 -2.64 -1.70
N PHE A 46 -2.53 -1.42 -1.96
CA PHE A 46 -1.30 -0.88 -1.37
C PHE A 46 -1.33 -0.95 0.16
N TYR A 47 -2.43 -0.53 0.79
CA TYR A 47 -2.60 -0.60 2.24
C TYR A 47 -2.58 -2.03 2.78
N ASP A 48 -3.33 -2.91 2.13
CA ASP A 48 -3.53 -4.28 2.57
C ASP A 48 -2.24 -5.09 2.46
N VAL A 49 -1.48 -4.93 1.38
CA VAL A 49 -0.17 -5.58 1.24
C VAL A 49 0.85 -5.02 2.24
N MET A 50 0.91 -3.69 2.42
CA MET A 50 1.76 -3.07 3.43
C MET A 50 1.44 -3.58 4.85
N ARG A 51 0.16 -3.81 5.14
CA ARG A 51 -0.30 -4.36 6.43
C ARG A 51 0.02 -5.86 6.55
N SER A 52 -0.20 -6.63 5.48
CA SER A 52 0.09 -8.07 5.41
C SER A 52 1.56 -8.35 5.70
N PHE A 53 2.47 -7.55 5.13
CA PHE A 53 3.88 -7.70 5.39
C PHE A 53 4.31 -7.17 6.76
N GLY A 54 3.78 -6.03 7.17
CA GLY A 54 4.40 -5.25 8.24
C GLY A 54 5.67 -4.53 7.76
N GLU A 55 6.00 -3.43 8.44
CA GLU A 55 7.08 -2.53 8.02
C GLU A 55 8.46 -3.21 8.01
N SER A 56 8.73 -4.05 9.02
CA SER A 56 9.99 -4.79 9.16
C SER A 56 10.24 -5.70 7.96
N LYS A 57 9.22 -6.44 7.53
CA LYS A 57 9.30 -7.34 6.37
C LYS A 57 9.42 -6.57 5.06
N VAL A 58 8.66 -5.48 4.86
CA VAL A 58 8.79 -4.62 3.66
C VAL A 58 10.22 -4.09 3.55
N LYS A 59 10.78 -3.58 4.64
CA LYS A 59 12.16 -3.11 4.70
C LYS A 59 13.14 -4.19 4.25
N SER A 60 13.02 -5.40 4.81
CA SER A 60 13.90 -6.52 4.48
C SER A 60 13.78 -6.95 3.01
N ILE A 61 12.56 -7.00 2.46
CA ILE A 61 12.31 -7.30 1.05
C ILE A 61 13.02 -6.27 0.16
N LEU A 62 12.83 -4.98 0.43
CA LEU A 62 13.45 -3.89 -0.33
C LEU A 62 14.97 -3.99 -0.28
N GLU A 63 15.56 -4.05 0.92
CA GLU A 63 17.02 -4.11 1.10
C GLU A 63 17.63 -5.28 0.33
N LYS A 64 17.08 -6.49 0.49
CA LYS A 64 17.64 -7.70 -0.13
C LYS A 64 17.47 -7.73 -1.63
N ASN A 65 16.30 -7.35 -2.14
CA ASN A 65 16.05 -7.42 -3.59
C ASN A 65 16.71 -6.27 -4.34
N PHE A 66 16.82 -5.08 -3.74
CA PHE A 66 17.52 -3.95 -4.34
C PHE A 66 19.04 -4.20 -4.35
N GLU A 67 19.60 -4.75 -3.26
CA GLU A 67 20.99 -5.21 -3.21
C GLU A 67 21.27 -6.29 -4.27
N ALA A 68 20.37 -7.26 -4.41
CA ALA A 68 20.51 -8.34 -5.39
C ALA A 68 20.63 -7.84 -6.83
N VAL A 69 20.05 -6.69 -7.17
CA VAL A 69 20.16 -6.05 -8.50
C VAL A 69 21.12 -4.87 -8.53
N GLU A 70 21.96 -4.71 -7.50
CA GLU A 70 23.00 -3.68 -7.40
C GLU A 70 22.42 -2.25 -7.53
N MET A 71 21.30 -1.98 -6.86
CA MET A 71 20.84 -0.62 -6.62
C MET A 71 21.64 0.04 -5.49
N GLU A 72 21.66 1.37 -5.50
CA GLU A 72 22.32 2.15 -4.44
C GLU A 72 21.78 1.79 -3.06
N PRO A 73 22.64 1.74 -2.01
CA PRO A 73 22.21 1.41 -0.64
C PRO A 73 21.14 2.34 -0.07
N THR A 74 21.04 3.57 -0.59
CA THR A 74 20.03 4.56 -0.19
C THR A 74 18.65 4.30 -0.81
N SER A 75 18.55 3.51 -1.88
CA SER A 75 17.30 3.30 -2.61
C SER A 75 16.24 2.59 -1.76
N ALA A 76 16.62 1.54 -1.02
CA ALA A 76 15.70 0.79 -0.18
C ALA A 76 15.08 1.64 0.96
N PRO A 77 15.85 2.35 1.80
CA PRO A 77 15.28 3.21 2.83
C PRO A 77 14.46 4.37 2.25
N GLN A 78 14.91 4.98 1.14
CA GLN A 78 14.13 6.03 0.46
C GLN A 78 12.78 5.52 -0.06
N THR A 79 12.74 4.32 -0.63
CA THR A 79 11.49 3.68 -1.06
C THR A 79 10.57 3.42 0.13
N LEU A 80 11.10 2.89 1.24
CA LEU A 80 10.29 2.64 2.44
C LEU A 80 9.70 3.93 3.02
N ASP A 81 10.50 4.99 3.11
CA ASP A 81 10.04 6.29 3.61
C ASP A 81 8.98 6.91 2.69
N ALA A 82 9.17 6.80 1.38
CA ALA A 82 8.18 7.23 0.40
C ALA A 82 6.87 6.42 0.50
N MET A 83 6.92 5.11 0.73
CA MET A 83 5.72 4.29 0.96
C MET A 83 4.95 4.75 2.20
N LYS A 84 5.65 5.02 3.31
CA LYS A 84 5.03 5.53 4.55
C LYS A 84 4.36 6.87 4.33
N ALA A 85 5.03 7.76 3.62
CA ALA A 85 4.50 9.08 3.32
C ALA A 85 3.28 8.98 2.39
N VAL A 86 3.31 8.16 1.34
CA VAL A 86 2.14 7.90 0.48
C VAL A 86 0.97 7.33 1.29
N LYS A 87 1.22 6.38 2.19
CA LYS A 87 0.20 5.88 3.12
C LYS A 87 -0.43 7.05 3.89
N GLN A 88 0.38 7.93 4.48
CA GLN A 88 -0.13 9.09 5.23
C GLN A 88 -0.92 10.08 4.35
N LEU A 89 -0.46 10.33 3.11
CA LEU A 89 -1.16 11.19 2.16
C LEU A 89 -2.54 10.64 1.83
N ILE A 90 -2.66 9.33 1.60
CA ILE A 90 -3.95 8.67 1.35
C ILE A 90 -4.88 8.85 2.56
N LYS A 91 -4.41 8.63 3.80
CA LYS A 91 -5.25 8.82 5.00
C LYS A 91 -5.83 10.23 5.12
N THR A 92 -5.05 11.22 4.69
CA THR A 92 -5.35 12.64 4.94
C THR A 92 -6.15 13.27 3.80
N ASN A 93 -5.94 12.81 2.57
CA ASN A 93 -6.42 13.48 1.35
C ASN A 93 -7.25 12.57 0.42
N ALA A 94 -7.53 11.32 0.79
CA ALA A 94 -8.39 10.47 -0.03
C ALA A 94 -9.78 11.11 -0.25
N PRO A 95 -10.32 11.05 -1.49
CA PRO A 95 -11.62 11.61 -1.85
C PRO A 95 -12.80 10.68 -1.54
N PHE A 96 -12.56 9.66 -0.73
CA PHE A 96 -13.52 8.66 -0.28
C PHE A 96 -13.24 8.36 1.20
N LYS A 97 -14.16 7.67 1.89
CA LYS A 97 -13.90 7.28 3.27
C LYS A 97 -12.83 6.21 3.35
N THR A 98 -11.76 6.49 4.09
CA THR A 98 -10.67 5.53 4.31
C THR A 98 -11.01 4.46 5.36
N SER A 99 -12.17 4.55 6.02
CA SER A 99 -12.69 3.51 6.91
C SER A 99 -12.86 2.17 6.20
N ASP A 100 -13.05 2.19 4.89
CA ASP A 100 -13.19 0.97 4.09
C ASP A 100 -11.88 0.16 4.03
N PHE A 101 -10.75 0.80 4.34
CA PHE A 101 -9.45 0.15 4.47
C PHE A 101 -9.27 -0.58 5.79
N ASP A 102 -10.14 -0.35 6.78
CA ASP A 102 -10.04 -0.94 8.12
C ASP A 102 -10.62 -2.36 8.18
N THR A 103 -11.15 -2.86 7.07
CA THR A 103 -11.50 -4.28 6.94
C THR A 103 -10.23 -5.12 6.95
N LEU A 104 -9.90 -5.67 8.13
CA LEU A 104 -8.75 -6.56 8.38
C LEU A 104 -8.84 -7.91 7.64
N ASN A 105 -9.85 -8.12 6.78
CA ASN A 105 -9.94 -9.34 5.99
C ASN A 105 -8.89 -9.31 4.87
N LEU A 106 -7.78 -9.97 5.13
CA LEU A 106 -6.66 -10.17 4.21
C LEU A 106 -6.65 -11.59 3.62
N ASP A 107 -7.75 -12.35 3.73
CA ASP A 107 -7.82 -13.74 3.28
C ASP A 107 -7.52 -13.88 1.77
N TYR A 108 -7.84 -12.84 0.99
CA TYR A 108 -7.52 -12.82 -0.45
C TYR A 108 -6.01 -12.76 -0.74
N LEU A 109 -5.18 -12.39 0.24
CA LEU A 109 -3.72 -12.39 0.17
C LEU A 109 -3.10 -13.68 0.74
N SER A 110 -3.84 -14.48 1.52
CA SER A 110 -3.27 -15.56 2.34
C SER A 110 -2.72 -16.76 1.54
N GLY A 111 -3.04 -16.85 0.24
CA GLY A 111 -2.51 -17.86 -0.67
C GLY A 111 -1.30 -17.42 -1.49
N GLN A 112 -0.88 -16.16 -1.37
CA GLN A 112 0.16 -15.57 -2.20
C GLN A 112 1.53 -15.65 -1.50
N THR A 113 2.56 -15.97 -2.27
CA THR A 113 3.96 -15.93 -1.83
C THR A 113 4.42 -14.50 -1.51
N THR A 114 5.52 -14.35 -0.78
CA THR A 114 6.12 -13.03 -0.53
C THR A 114 6.42 -12.29 -1.85
N LYS A 115 6.94 -13.00 -2.84
CA LYS A 115 7.21 -12.45 -4.18
C LYS A 115 5.94 -11.91 -4.85
N GLU A 116 4.86 -12.68 -4.83
CA GLU A 116 3.59 -12.28 -5.45
C GLU A 116 2.96 -11.08 -4.75
N GLN A 117 2.93 -11.08 -3.41
CA GLN A 117 2.45 -9.91 -2.66
C GLN A 117 3.32 -8.68 -2.93
N PHE A 118 4.64 -8.83 -3.03
CA PHE A 118 5.53 -7.71 -3.36
C PHE A 118 5.28 -7.18 -4.77
N GLN A 119 4.95 -8.06 -5.74
CA GLN A 119 4.54 -7.62 -7.07
C GLN A 119 3.22 -6.85 -7.03
N LEU A 120 2.22 -7.32 -6.26
CA LEU A 120 0.96 -6.58 -6.08
C LEU A 120 1.18 -5.19 -5.46
N LEU A 121 2.15 -5.04 -4.56
CA LEU A 121 2.52 -3.75 -4.00
C LEU A 121 3.03 -2.79 -5.09
N ILE A 122 3.86 -3.29 -5.99
CA ILE A 122 4.39 -2.51 -7.13
C ILE A 122 3.25 -2.17 -8.10
N ASP A 123 2.39 -3.13 -8.41
CA ASP A 123 1.27 -2.97 -9.33
C ASP A 123 0.29 -1.93 -8.80
N ALA A 124 -0.04 -1.96 -7.51
CA ALA A 124 -0.87 -0.95 -6.85
C ALA A 124 -0.27 0.47 -6.94
N ILE A 125 1.04 0.61 -6.78
CA ILE A 125 1.71 1.91 -6.90
C ILE A 125 1.64 2.44 -8.34
N ASN A 126 1.82 1.55 -9.32
CA ASN A 126 1.69 1.91 -10.73
C ASN A 126 0.25 2.26 -11.10
N GLY A 127 -0.72 1.47 -10.65
CA GLY A 127 -2.16 1.72 -10.84
C GLY A 127 -2.58 3.08 -10.28
N MET A 128 -2.14 3.43 -9.06
CA MET A 128 -2.36 4.76 -8.49
C MET A 128 -1.86 5.86 -9.43
N LYS A 129 -0.63 5.74 -9.93
CA LYS A 129 -0.04 6.72 -10.86
C LYS A 129 -0.83 6.80 -12.17
N GLU A 130 -1.17 5.67 -12.78
CA GLU A 130 -1.93 5.62 -14.03
C GLU A 130 -3.31 6.27 -13.89
N ASN A 131 -4.02 5.98 -12.81
CA ASN A 131 -5.33 6.58 -12.55
C ASN A 131 -5.21 8.10 -12.33
N ILE A 132 -4.20 8.56 -11.58
CA ILE A 132 -3.95 9.99 -11.41
C ILE A 132 -3.65 10.68 -12.75
N VAL A 133 -2.85 10.05 -13.62
CA VAL A 133 -2.56 10.58 -14.97
C VAL A 133 -3.82 10.64 -15.84
N LYS A 134 -4.61 9.56 -15.88
CA LYS A 134 -5.87 9.52 -16.65
C LYS A 134 -6.84 10.59 -16.20
N VAL A 135 -6.95 10.84 -14.89
CA VAL A 135 -7.79 11.94 -14.42
C VAL A 135 -7.26 13.28 -14.92
N ASN A 136 -5.95 13.51 -14.86
CA ASN A 136 -5.36 14.74 -15.39
C ASN A 136 -5.66 14.90 -16.90
N GLU A 137 -5.58 13.84 -17.69
CA GLU A 137 -5.98 13.86 -19.12
C GLU A 137 -7.44 14.30 -19.28
N TYR A 138 -8.38 13.77 -18.49
CA TYR A 138 -9.79 14.19 -18.54
C TYR A 138 -10.02 15.66 -18.15
N LEU A 139 -9.14 16.23 -17.32
CA LEU A 139 -9.26 17.61 -16.84
C LEU A 139 -8.53 18.63 -17.74
N THR A 140 -7.65 18.18 -18.64
CA THR A 140 -6.88 19.03 -19.56
C THR A 140 -7.49 19.01 -20.95
N GLU A 141 -6.98 19.86 -21.85
CA GLU A 141 -7.41 19.91 -23.26
C GLU A 141 -7.27 18.57 -23.99
N GLU A 142 -6.48 17.64 -23.45
CA GLU A 142 -6.24 16.30 -24.01
C GLU A 142 -7.42 15.33 -23.81
N GLY A 143 -8.34 15.64 -22.89
CA GLY A 143 -9.51 14.80 -22.57
C GLY A 143 -10.69 14.93 -23.53
N ASP A 144 -11.63 14.00 -23.46
CA ASP A 144 -12.94 14.15 -24.12
C ASP A 144 -13.81 15.16 -23.36
N HIS A 145 -13.99 16.35 -23.94
CA HIS A 145 -14.77 17.47 -23.38
C HIS A 145 -16.28 17.36 -23.61
N SER A 146 -16.81 16.16 -23.87
CA SER A 146 -18.25 15.92 -24.01
C SER A 146 -19.04 16.24 -22.74
N LEU A 147 -18.39 16.15 -21.57
CA LEU A 147 -18.92 16.58 -20.26
C LEU A 147 -18.15 17.80 -19.76
N THR A 148 -18.80 18.66 -18.96
CA THR A 148 -18.14 19.83 -18.35
C THR A 148 -18.58 20.04 -16.90
N GLY A 149 -17.82 20.83 -16.15
CA GLY A 149 -18.16 21.23 -14.78
C GLY A 149 -18.35 20.02 -13.83
N ASP A 150 -19.39 20.06 -13.02
CA ASP A 150 -19.63 19.04 -11.99
C ASP A 150 -20.04 17.66 -12.58
N GLU A 151 -20.60 17.62 -13.80
CA GLU A 151 -20.95 16.36 -14.46
C GLU A 151 -19.71 15.58 -14.86
N LEU A 152 -18.70 16.28 -15.40
CA LEU A 152 -17.38 15.71 -15.69
C LEU A 152 -16.72 15.20 -14.41
N LEU A 153 -16.74 15.97 -13.33
CA LEU A 153 -16.10 15.56 -12.07
C LEU A 153 -16.75 14.31 -11.46
N LYS A 154 -18.08 14.19 -11.50
CA LYS A 154 -18.79 12.99 -11.04
C LYS A 154 -18.51 11.78 -11.92
N PHE A 155 -18.42 11.98 -13.24
CA PHE A 155 -18.04 10.93 -14.17
C PHE A 155 -16.61 10.44 -13.87
N ILE A 156 -15.64 11.34 -13.79
CA ILE A 156 -14.25 11.02 -13.43
C ILE A 156 -14.19 10.27 -12.10
N TYR A 157 -14.90 10.76 -11.09
CA TYR A 157 -14.94 10.12 -9.78
C TYR A 157 -15.40 8.66 -9.90
N LYS A 158 -16.54 8.43 -10.55
CA LYS A 158 -17.12 7.09 -10.71
C LYS A 158 -16.22 6.13 -11.49
N GLU A 159 -15.61 6.61 -12.56
CA GLU A 159 -14.93 5.75 -13.55
C GLU A 159 -13.44 5.55 -13.26
N LEU A 160 -12.84 6.38 -12.42
CA LEU A 160 -11.40 6.35 -12.14
C LEU A 160 -11.05 6.37 -10.66
N VAL A 161 -11.96 6.81 -9.78
CA VAL A 161 -11.63 7.05 -8.36
C VAL A 161 -12.31 6.07 -7.44
N TYR A 162 -13.64 6.07 -7.44
CA TYR A 162 -14.48 5.29 -6.54
C TYR A 162 -15.91 5.20 -7.09
N ASP A 163 -16.50 4.00 -7.05
CA ASP A 163 -17.76 3.70 -7.74
C ASP A 163 -19.01 4.19 -7.01
N ASP A 164 -18.92 4.62 -5.74
CA ASP A 164 -20.02 5.25 -5.02
C ASP A 164 -20.02 6.78 -5.13
N VAL A 165 -20.72 7.30 -6.14
CA VAL A 165 -20.92 8.75 -6.38
C VAL A 165 -21.57 9.47 -5.19
N LYS A 166 -22.22 8.78 -4.24
CA LYS A 166 -22.77 9.43 -3.03
C LYS A 166 -21.66 9.92 -2.10
N GLU A 167 -20.47 9.34 -2.19
CA GLU A 167 -19.29 9.77 -1.43
C GLU A 167 -18.50 10.88 -2.15
N PHE A 168 -18.93 11.30 -3.34
CA PHE A 168 -18.27 12.35 -4.10
C PHE A 168 -18.11 13.63 -3.29
N ASP A 169 -16.85 14.04 -3.10
CA ASP A 169 -16.45 15.27 -2.46
C ASP A 169 -15.49 16.02 -3.39
N LYS A 170 -15.97 17.11 -3.97
CA LYS A 170 -15.23 17.91 -4.95
C LYS A 170 -13.93 18.48 -4.37
N GLU A 171 -13.96 19.00 -3.14
CA GLU A 171 -12.79 19.62 -2.53
C GLU A 171 -11.71 18.59 -2.22
N LYS A 172 -12.10 17.41 -1.72
CA LYS A 172 -11.13 16.32 -1.50
C LYS A 172 -10.58 15.77 -2.81
N LEU A 173 -11.41 15.67 -3.83
CA LEU A 173 -10.99 15.25 -5.16
C LEU A 173 -9.95 16.21 -5.74
N GLU A 174 -10.22 17.52 -5.72
CA GLU A 174 -9.26 18.55 -6.13
C GLU A 174 -7.96 18.50 -5.31
N LYS A 175 -8.08 18.35 -3.98
CA LYS A 175 -6.94 18.26 -3.06
C LYS A 175 -6.08 17.02 -3.33
N LEU A 176 -6.70 15.88 -3.60
CA LEU A 176 -6.00 14.64 -3.94
C LEU A 176 -5.15 14.87 -5.19
N TYR A 177 -5.75 15.41 -6.26
CA TYR A 177 -5.02 15.65 -7.51
C TYR A 177 -3.88 16.63 -7.34
N LYS A 178 -4.11 17.75 -6.67
CA LYS A 178 -3.04 18.70 -6.37
C LYS A 178 -1.89 18.01 -5.62
N THR A 179 -2.23 17.26 -4.56
CA THR A 179 -1.23 16.59 -3.72
C THR A 179 -0.43 15.54 -4.50
N PHE A 180 -1.09 14.66 -5.25
CA PHE A 180 -0.46 13.51 -5.88
C PHE A 180 0.17 13.81 -7.24
N LEU A 181 -0.41 14.72 -8.02
CA LEU A 181 0.07 15.07 -9.36
C LEU A 181 1.14 16.17 -9.33
N GLN A 182 0.93 17.22 -8.53
CA GLN A 182 1.79 18.41 -8.55
C GLN A 182 2.84 18.40 -7.45
N ASP A 183 2.48 17.91 -6.26
CA ASP A 183 3.30 18.13 -5.06
C ASP A 183 4.00 16.85 -4.53
N SER A 184 3.62 15.64 -4.97
CA SER A 184 4.15 14.40 -4.37
C SER A 184 5.47 13.96 -5.00
N LYS A 185 6.55 14.42 -4.37
CA LYS A 185 7.89 13.84 -4.55
C LYS A 185 7.90 12.34 -4.19
N GLU A 186 7.05 11.90 -3.27
CA GLU A 186 7.04 10.55 -2.73
C GLU A 186 6.55 9.54 -3.76
N LEU A 187 5.41 9.78 -4.42
CA LEU A 187 4.93 8.89 -5.48
C LEU A 187 5.92 8.83 -6.66
N THR A 188 6.52 9.98 -7.01
CA THR A 188 7.58 10.06 -8.02
C THR A 188 8.82 9.24 -7.63
N THR A 189 9.21 9.29 -6.35
CA THR A 189 10.33 8.51 -5.80
C THR A 189 10.04 7.01 -5.87
N LEU A 190 8.83 6.58 -5.49
CA LEU A 190 8.42 5.18 -5.58
C LEU A 190 8.49 4.68 -7.01
N HIS A 191 7.88 5.41 -7.95
CA HIS A 191 7.88 5.02 -9.35
C HIS A 191 9.31 4.95 -9.92
N SER A 192 10.15 5.94 -9.63
CA SER A 192 11.54 5.96 -10.10
C SER A 192 12.34 4.76 -9.57
N ASN A 193 12.24 4.47 -8.27
CA ASN A 193 12.97 3.36 -7.67
C ASN A 193 12.46 2.01 -8.17
N PHE A 194 11.15 1.83 -8.34
CA PHE A 194 10.60 0.59 -8.87
C PHE A 194 10.86 0.39 -10.36
N SER A 195 10.89 1.47 -11.16
CA SER A 195 11.35 1.41 -12.56
C SER A 195 12.80 0.95 -12.63
N ALA A 196 13.69 1.61 -11.87
CA ALA A 196 15.10 1.27 -11.81
C ALA A 196 15.33 -0.18 -11.31
N PHE A 197 14.56 -0.62 -10.30
CA PHE A 197 14.56 -2.01 -9.85
C PHE A 197 14.18 -2.97 -10.97
N ASN A 198 13.08 -2.72 -11.68
CA ASN A 198 12.61 -3.58 -12.77
C ASN A 198 13.58 -3.62 -13.95
N GLU A 199 14.19 -2.49 -14.31
CA GLU A 199 15.21 -2.40 -15.36
C GLU A 199 16.45 -3.22 -14.99
N LYS A 200 17.00 -3.02 -13.78
CA LYS A 200 18.17 -3.78 -13.30
C LYS A 200 17.87 -5.26 -13.11
N LYS A 201 16.68 -5.59 -12.61
CA LYS A 201 16.16 -6.97 -12.51
C LYS A 201 16.15 -7.66 -13.87
N THR A 202 15.68 -6.98 -14.91
CA THR A 202 15.61 -7.52 -16.28
C THR A 202 16.99 -7.66 -16.91
N ALA A 203 17.91 -6.74 -16.61
CA ALA A 203 19.30 -6.79 -17.10
C ALA A 203 20.15 -7.87 -16.40
N LYS A 204 19.80 -8.28 -15.18
CA LYS A 204 20.57 -9.24 -14.38
C LYS A 204 20.22 -10.68 -14.74
N THR A 205 21.13 -11.34 -15.45
CA THR A 205 21.03 -12.78 -15.74
C THR A 205 20.96 -13.60 -14.45
N GLY A 206 19.93 -14.44 -14.32
CA GLY A 206 19.78 -15.33 -13.18
C GLY A 206 19.30 -14.64 -11.89
N TYR A 207 18.70 -13.45 -11.98
CA TYR A 207 18.03 -12.86 -10.83
C TYR A 207 16.93 -13.80 -10.31
N GLU A 208 16.97 -14.08 -9.01
CA GLU A 208 15.90 -14.73 -8.27
C GLU A 208 15.45 -13.81 -7.13
N PHE A 209 14.16 -13.88 -6.80
CA PHE A 209 13.62 -13.11 -5.68
C PHE A 209 14.24 -13.59 -4.38
N VAL A 210 14.80 -12.66 -3.61
CA VAL A 210 15.43 -12.98 -2.33
C VAL A 210 14.37 -12.87 -1.24
N GLU A 211 13.99 -14.00 -0.66
CA GLU A 211 13.09 -14.03 0.49
C GLU A 211 13.73 -13.28 1.67
N PRO A 212 12.97 -12.42 2.38
CA PRO A 212 13.46 -11.74 3.57
C PRO A 212 13.72 -12.76 4.67
N VAL A 213 14.78 -12.52 5.46
CA VAL A 213 15.01 -13.32 6.67
C VAL A 213 13.89 -13.00 7.64
N GLN A 214 13.17 -14.03 8.12
CA GLN A 214 12.20 -13.84 9.19
C GLN A 214 12.96 -13.39 10.44
N VAL A 215 12.98 -12.09 10.69
CA VAL A 215 13.29 -11.57 12.02
C VAL A 215 12.00 -11.74 12.82
N PRO A 216 11.99 -12.49 13.93
CA PRO A 216 10.81 -12.56 14.78
C PRO A 216 10.46 -11.12 15.17
N ASP A 217 9.24 -10.67 14.84
CA ASP A 217 8.74 -9.43 15.41
C ASP A 217 8.79 -9.60 16.93
N VAL A 218 9.52 -8.69 17.60
CA VAL A 218 9.46 -8.59 19.05
C VAL A 218 8.03 -8.19 19.35
N VAL A 219 7.22 -9.17 19.79
CA VAL A 219 5.93 -8.90 20.39
C VAL A 219 6.21 -8.06 21.63
N ASP A 220 5.92 -6.76 21.55
CA ASP A 220 5.91 -5.89 22.71
C ASP A 220 5.03 -6.55 23.79
N PRO A 221 5.56 -6.86 24.98
CA PRO A 221 4.74 -7.45 26.03
C PRO A 221 3.71 -6.40 26.47
N GLN A 222 2.46 -6.66 26.10
CA GLN A 222 1.28 -5.96 26.60
C GLN A 222 1.36 -5.87 28.14
N PRO A 223 1.18 -4.69 28.76
CA PRO A 223 1.36 -4.54 30.20
C PRO A 223 0.29 -5.35 30.93
N SER A 224 0.73 -6.43 31.56
CA SER A 224 -0.10 -7.22 32.47
C SER A 224 -0.36 -6.39 33.72
N ALA A 225 -1.63 -6.24 34.08
CA ALA A 225 -2.06 -5.53 35.27
C ALA A 225 -1.31 -6.01 36.52
N THR A 226 -0.78 -5.04 37.26
CA THR A 226 -0.03 -5.21 38.50
C THR A 226 -0.97 -5.70 39.62
N GLY A 227 -0.80 -6.96 40.04
CA GLY A 227 -1.44 -7.55 41.21
C GLY A 227 -0.39 -8.20 42.10
N ASN A 228 -0.08 -7.53 43.20
CA ASN A 228 1.07 -7.75 44.08
C ASN A 228 0.82 -8.89 45.08
N LEU A 229 1.73 -9.89 45.19
CA LEU A 229 1.92 -10.68 46.42
C LEU A 229 3.40 -11.11 46.57
N ASN A 230 3.99 -10.64 47.67
CA ASN A 230 5.34 -10.92 48.19
C ASN A 230 5.65 -12.42 48.38
N GLY A 231 6.91 -12.81 48.18
CA GLY A 231 7.52 -13.94 48.91
C GLY A 231 8.72 -14.66 48.28
N GLN A 232 9.93 -14.33 48.74
CA GLN A 232 11.12 -15.18 48.94
C GLN A 232 11.91 -15.82 47.76
N GLN A 233 13.03 -15.17 47.43
CA GLN A 233 14.43 -15.62 47.64
C GLN A 233 14.90 -17.02 47.16
N GLY A 234 15.84 -17.04 46.19
CA GLY A 234 16.80 -18.14 45.99
C GLY A 234 17.19 -18.45 44.54
N SER A 235 18.44 -18.16 44.15
CA SER A 235 19.14 -18.70 42.95
C SER A 235 20.17 -19.74 43.44
N PRO A 236 20.72 -20.71 42.66
CA PRO A 236 20.87 -20.75 41.19
C PRO A 236 20.60 -22.09 40.46
N ASN A 237 20.57 -21.99 39.12
CA ASN A 237 20.62 -23.01 38.03
C ASN A 237 21.53 -24.24 38.27
N PRO A 238 21.52 -25.35 37.45
CA PRO A 238 21.13 -25.43 36.02
C PRO A 238 20.47 -26.75 35.52
N ALA A 239 20.16 -26.77 34.20
CA ALA A 239 20.15 -27.92 33.29
C ALA A 239 18.95 -28.89 33.31
N GLY A 240 18.36 -29.11 32.13
CA GLY A 240 17.47 -30.25 31.90
C GLY A 240 16.48 -30.04 30.76
N SER A 241 16.97 -30.10 29.52
CA SER A 241 16.14 -30.38 28.35
C SER A 241 15.31 -31.65 28.58
N SER A 242 13.99 -31.59 28.39
CA SER A 242 13.25 -32.67 27.70
C SER A 242 11.83 -32.23 27.35
N PHE A 243 11.55 -32.24 26.06
CA PHE A 243 10.20 -32.32 25.52
C PHE A 243 9.66 -33.74 25.77
N THR A 244 8.44 -33.85 26.27
CA THR A 244 7.60 -35.03 26.08
C THR A 244 6.17 -34.60 25.75
N PHE A 245 5.76 -34.90 24.52
CA PHE A 245 4.39 -34.85 24.04
C PHE A 245 3.88 -36.30 24.04
N GLY A 246 2.78 -36.59 24.74
CA GLY A 246 2.05 -37.86 24.59
C GLY A 246 2.41 -39.01 25.54
N GLY A 247 2.57 -38.79 26.84
CA GLY A 247 2.73 -39.86 27.82
C GLY A 247 2.11 -39.54 29.18
N LEU A 248 0.81 -39.79 29.32
CA LEU A 248 0.02 -39.69 30.57
C LEU A 248 0.82 -40.15 31.80
N THR A 249 0.98 -39.28 32.79
CA THR A 249 1.12 -39.69 34.19
C THR A 249 -0.05 -39.13 34.99
N VAL A 250 -1.03 -40.01 35.16
CA VAL A 250 -2.15 -39.91 36.09
C VAL A 250 -1.60 -40.00 37.51
N ALA A 251 -1.83 -38.99 38.35
CA ALA A 251 -2.21 -39.16 39.76
C ALA A 251 -2.10 -37.84 40.54
N THR A 252 -3.15 -37.03 40.54
CA THR A 252 -3.62 -36.39 41.79
C THR A 252 -5.13 -36.14 41.66
N LEU A 253 -5.91 -37.22 41.71
CA LEU A 253 -7.37 -37.18 41.75
C LEU A 253 -7.81 -37.44 43.20
N CYS A 254 -7.93 -36.39 44.00
CA CYS A 254 -8.60 -36.41 45.30
C CYS A 254 -9.25 -35.03 45.55
N TYR A 255 -10.53 -35.05 45.94
CA TYR A 255 -11.41 -33.94 46.31
C TYR A 255 -12.09 -33.16 45.18
N PHE A 256 -13.22 -33.69 44.70
CA PHE A 256 -14.45 -32.91 44.48
C PHE A 256 -15.65 -33.84 44.35
N VAL A 257 -16.18 -34.33 45.48
CA VAL A 257 -17.60 -34.70 45.63
C VAL A 257 -17.99 -34.44 47.09
N LEU A 258 -19.17 -33.84 47.30
CA LEU A 258 -19.77 -33.29 48.53
C LEU A 258 -19.33 -31.84 48.79
N SER A 259 -20.15 -30.81 48.56
CA SER A 259 -21.46 -30.60 49.23
C SER A 259 -22.25 -29.45 48.56
N ALA A 260 -23.57 -29.66 48.36
CA ALA A 260 -24.71 -28.70 48.35
C ALA A 260 -24.66 -27.46 47.41
N PHE A 261 -25.65 -27.14 46.58
CA PHE A 261 -27.11 -27.30 46.58
C PHE A 261 -27.65 -27.62 45.18
#